data_AF-A0A3A3HJZ5-F1
#
_entry.id   AF-A0A3A3HJZ5-F1
#
_cell.length_a   1.000
_cell.length_b   1.000
_cell.length_c   1.000
_cell.angle_alpha   90.00
_cell.angle_beta   90.00
_cell.angle_gamma   90.00
#
_symmetry.space_group_name_H-M   'P 1'
#
loop_
_entity.id
_entity.type
_entity.pdbx_description
1 polymer ?
#
loop_
_entity_poly.entity_id
_entity_poly.type
_entity_poly.pdbx_seq_one_letter_code
_entity_poly.pdbx_strand_id
1 'polypeptide(L)' 'MHSNLQPPDGQGRLRTRFPGGIVPPGHLFLHSDFAGSCDSRYFGPIPDTGLLGRAKPVLTIDP' A
#
# COMPACT_ATOMS: atom_id res chain seq x y z
N MET A 1 3.43 -16.74 0.08
CA MET A 1 4.00 -16.30 -1.21
C MET A 1 3.59 -14.84 -1.41
N HIS A 2 4.25 -13.95 -0.68
CA HIS A 2 5.36 -13.09 -1.08
C HIS A 2 4.89 -11.92 -1.93
N SER A 3 4.91 -10.76 -1.27
CA SER A 3 4.45 -9.43 -1.67
C SER A 3 5.27 -8.86 -2.84
N ASN A 4 5.34 -9.61 -3.94
CA ASN A 4 6.04 -9.20 -5.14
C ASN A 4 5.33 -8.00 -5.76
N LEU A 5 6.11 -6.99 -6.14
CA LEU A 5 5.59 -5.82 -6.84
C LEU A 5 5.15 -6.23 -8.25
N GLN A 6 3.89 -5.93 -8.59
CA GLN A 6 3.38 -6.11 -9.94
C GLN A 6 3.66 -4.85 -10.78
N PRO A 7 4.32 -4.97 -11.95
CA PRO A 7 4.69 -3.80 -12.75
C PRO A 7 3.50 -3.10 -13.45
N PRO A 8 2.56 -3.80 -14.13
CA PRO A 8 1.36 -3.16 -14.66
C PRO A 8 0.22 -3.18 -13.64
N ASP A 9 -0.58 -2.13 -13.64
CA ASP A 9 -1.88 -2.14 -12.97
C ASP A 9 -2.91 -3.00 -13.72
N GLY A 10 -4.14 -3.11 -13.20
CA GLY A 10 -5.22 -3.86 -13.84
C GLY A 10 -5.63 -3.36 -15.23
N GLN A 11 -5.09 -2.23 -15.70
CA GLN A 11 -5.28 -1.66 -17.04
C GLN A 11 -4.01 -1.79 -17.91
N GLY A 12 -2.97 -2.48 -17.44
CA GLY A 12 -1.72 -2.66 -18.18
C GLY A 12 -0.74 -1.48 -18.09
N ARG A 13 -1.03 -0.45 -17.29
CA ARG A 13 -0.17 0.75 -17.18
C ARG A 13 0.97 0.50 -16.20
N LEU A 14 2.19 0.88 -16.59
CA LEU A 14 3.36 0.77 -15.73
C LEU A 14 3.22 1.68 -14.49
N ARG A 15 3.52 1.12 -13.33
CA ARG A 15 3.55 1.86 -12.07
C ARG A 15 4.98 2.08 -11.62
N THR A 16 5.39 3.35 -11.51
CA THR A 16 6.69 3.71 -10.95
C THR A 16 6.68 3.40 -9.45
N ARG A 17 7.72 2.69 -9.00
CA ARG A 17 7.94 2.39 -7.58
C ARG A 17 8.44 3.64 -6.85
N PHE A 18 8.00 3.84 -5.61
CA PHE A 18 8.63 4.79 -4.71
C PHE A 18 10.08 4.36 -4.44
N PRO A 19 11.10 5.23 -4.64
CA PRO A 19 12.51 4.86 -4.53
C PRO A 19 12.95 4.45 -3.12
N GLY A 20 12.12 4.70 -2.10
CA GLY A 20 12.44 4.44 -0.71
C GLY A 20 12.93 5.69 0.02
N GLY A 21 13.32 5.51 1.28
CA GLY A 21 13.78 6.59 2.16
C GLY A 21 13.25 6.44 3.58
N ILE A 22 13.52 7.45 4.40
CA ILE A 22 13.02 7.53 5.78
C ILE A 22 11.59 8.09 5.75
N VAL A 23 10.68 7.49 6.51
CA VAL A 23 9.32 8.01 6.71
C VAL A 23 9.41 9.30 7.55
N PRO A 24 8.94 10.45 7.05
CA PRO A 24 8.97 11.68 7.81
C PRO A 24 8.05 11.62 9.05
N PRO A 25 8.26 12.47 10.07
CA PRO A 25 7.28 12.68 11.13
C PRO A 25 5.89 13.04 10.56
N GLY A 26 4.82 12.55 11.20
CA GLY A 26 3.44 12.78 10.75
C GLY A 26 3.05 12.06 9.45
N HIS A 27 3.85 11.07 9.02
CA HIS A 27 3.54 10.24 7.86
C HIS A 27 3.48 8.76 8.22
N LEU A 28 2.72 8.00 7.44
CA LEU A 28 2.55 6.57 7.55
C LEU A 28 3.04 5.88 6.27
N PHE A 29 3.65 4.71 6.43
CA PHE A 29 3.98 3.82 5.32
C PHE A 29 3.05 2.61 5.36
N LEU A 30 2.16 2.49 4.38
CA LEU A 30 1.21 1.39 4.27
C LEU A 30 1.82 0.22 3.48
N HIS A 31 1.71 -0.99 4.03
CA HIS A 31 2.19 -2.20 3.39
C HIS A 31 1.15 -3.31 3.51
N SER A 32 0.95 -4.05 2.42
CA SER A 32 0.10 -5.25 2.38
C SER A 32 0.83 -6.41 1.71
N ASP A 33 0.65 -7.60 2.28
CA ASP A 33 1.19 -8.83 1.71
C ASP A 33 0.45 -9.30 0.44
N PHE A 34 -0.69 -8.68 0.12
CA PHE A 34 -1.45 -8.96 -1.09
C PHE A 34 -0.73 -8.39 -2.33
N ALA A 35 -0.37 -9.25 -3.28
CA ALA A 35 0.43 -8.88 -4.45
C ALA A 35 -0.23 -7.78 -5.32
N GLY A 36 -1.55 -7.75 -5.39
CA GLY A 36 -2.31 -6.73 -6.13
C GLY A 36 -2.54 -5.42 -5.36
N SER A 37 -1.99 -5.28 -4.15
CA SER A 37 -2.21 -4.10 -3.32
C SER A 37 -1.50 -2.87 -3.90
N CYS A 38 -2.26 -1.80 -4.12
CA CYS A 38 -1.71 -0.48 -4.35
C CYS A 38 -1.40 0.16 -2.99
N ASP A 39 -0.16 0.04 -2.51
CA ASP A 39 0.28 0.58 -1.22
C ASP A 39 1.52 1.51 -1.33
N SER A 40 2.11 1.90 -0.20
CA SER A 40 3.20 2.89 -0.12
C SER A 40 4.47 2.47 -0.86
N ARG A 41 4.59 1.20 -1.30
CA ARG A 41 5.68 0.81 -2.20
C ARG A 41 5.60 1.51 -3.56
N TYR A 42 4.41 1.94 -3.97
CA TYR A 42 4.19 2.70 -5.20
C TYR A 42 4.12 4.20 -4.97
N PHE A 43 3.28 4.65 -4.01
CA PHE A 43 3.01 6.08 -3.80
C PHE A 43 3.83 6.72 -2.67
N GLY A 44 4.62 5.96 -1.92
CA GLY A 44 5.42 6.46 -0.81
C GLY A 44 4.61 6.67 0.49
N PRO A 45 5.22 7.31 1.50
CA PRO A 45 4.53 7.67 2.74
C PRO A 45 3.38 8.66 2.50
N ILE A 46 2.33 8.58 3.32
CA ILE A 46 1.17 9.48 3.26
C ILE A 46 1.00 10.23 4.60
N PRO A 47 0.44 11.45 4.61
CA PRO A 47 0.15 12.18 5.85
C PRO A 47 -0.80 11.40 6.77
N ASP A 48 -0.55 11.42 8.08
CA ASP A 48 -1.43 10.81 9.08
C ASP A 48 -2.78 11.52 9.25
N THR A 49 -2.90 12.74 8.73
CA THR A 49 -4.15 13.51 8.69
C THR A 49 -5.26 12.83 7.88
N GLY A 50 -4.90 11.90 6.98
CA GLY A 50 -5.84 11.07 6.24
C GLY A 50 -6.27 9.78 6.96
N LEU A 51 -5.74 9.50 8.16
CA LEU A 51 -6.06 8.28 8.91
C LEU A 51 -7.44 8.37 9.56
N LEU A 52 -8.39 7.59 9.03
CA LEU A 52 -9.75 7.51 9.58
C LEU A 52 -9.84 6.69 10.86
N GLY A 53 -8.91 5.76 11.08
CA GLY A 53 -8.88 4.88 12.25
C GLY A 53 -8.58 3.43 11.89
N ARG A 54 -8.71 2.54 12.87
CA ARG A 54 -8.46 1.11 12.71
C ARG A 54 -9.71 0.40 12.20
N ALA A 55 -9.61 -0.21 11.02
CA ALA A 55 -10.65 -1.11 10.52
C ALA A 55 -10.84 -2.30 11.48
N LYS A 56 -12.10 -2.55 11.86
CA LYS A 56 -12.50 -3.75 12.61
C LYS A 56 -13.28 -4.65 11.63
N PRO A 57 -12.87 -5.90 11.43
CA PRO A 57 -13.59 -6.79 10.53
C PRO A 57 -15.01 -7.01 11.05
N VAL A 58 -16.01 -6.82 10.19
CA VAL A 58 -17.41 -7.15 10.47
C VAL A 58 -17.76 -8.49 9.81
N LEU A 59 -17.24 -8.71 8.60
CA LEU A 59 -17.30 -9.96 7.86
C LEU A 59 -16.00 -10.14 7.09
N THR A 60 -15.41 -11.32 7.20
CA THR A 60 -14.25 -11.74 6.43
C THR A 60 -14.63 -13.05 5.75
N ILE A 61 -14.44 -13.15 4.44
CA ILE A 61 -14.60 -14.39 3.70
C ILE A 61 -13.18 -14.86 3.38
N ASP A 62 -12.83 -16.07 3.82
CA ASP A 62 -11.55 -16.66 3.44
C ASP A 62 -11.52 -16.88 1.91
N PRO A 63 -10.38 -16.60 1.26
CA PRO A 63 -10.24 -16.66 -0.19
C PRO A 63 -10.40 -18.07 -0.78
#